data_AF-A0A813SHF9-F1
#
_entry.id   AF-A0A813SHF9-F1
#
_cell.length_a   1.000
_cell.length_b   1.000
_cell.length_c   1.000
_cell.angle_alpha   90.00
_cell.angle_beta   90.00
_cell.angle_gamma   90.00
#
_symmetry.space_group_name_H-M   'P 1'
#
loop_
_entity.id
_entity.type
_entity.pdbx_description
1 polymer ?
#
loop_
_entity_poly.entity_id
_entity_poly.type
_entity_poly.pdbx_seq_one_letter_code
_entity_poly.pdbx_strand_id
1 'polypeptide(L)'
;MRSFSRIITRRLVFAYGTLASSTIIGSYINANEQKHQSILKSIVRSFSDALMGNQESSMVSSPFGYDPFVSLSKNNFSDEEFERCFRYFDSLKQGTWTREDFHRFLNALFSNKQRPYCILSDLVEQYFRETDFNQDEKIDFDEFLQAWKKPVKCAVKPISALVIVDVQNDFISGTLALHSCPANQQGEEVVPIINRVLHDVKFDVVAYTYDWHPANHISFYENRFLRATAPESPVTAEKARVLDMIIFIGSNDLAKRIEQILWPAHCVQQSQGAELHRDLVRHENAIHVYKGTNPEIDSYSAFWDNMKLSKTTLDDQLRERFVTDVYVVGLATDVCVASTAMHAIENNYRTALVEDACRGVNEKEIECKRTVLTKNGCIFVESNVLPGMVSGEDRRPEMARRMFVENLKSIGRYKTSLTS
;
A
#
# COMPACT_ATOMS: atom_id res chain seq x y z
N MET A 1 5.68 23.13 -12.46
CA MET A 1 7.16 23.25 -12.51
C MET A 1 7.75 23.46 -13.91
N ARG A 2 6.99 23.89 -14.94
CA ARG A 2 7.53 24.20 -16.28
C ARG A 2 7.72 25.70 -16.58
N SER A 3 7.42 26.60 -15.64
CA SER A 3 7.55 28.06 -15.84
C SER A 3 8.73 28.72 -15.12
N PHE A 4 9.50 27.99 -14.30
CA PHE A 4 10.70 28.53 -13.62
C PHE A 4 12.01 28.31 -14.39
N SER A 5 12.06 27.32 -15.30
CA SER A 5 13.27 26.98 -16.09
C SER A 5 13.58 27.98 -17.21
N ARG A 6 12.59 28.73 -17.72
CA ARG A 6 12.79 29.69 -18.82
C ARG A 6 13.39 31.04 -18.40
N ILE A 7 13.39 31.37 -17.10
CA ILE A 7 13.89 32.67 -16.61
C ILE A 7 15.39 32.65 -16.32
N ILE A 8 15.96 31.49 -15.94
CA ILE A 8 17.40 31.35 -15.64
C ILE A 8 18.23 31.26 -16.93
N THR A 9 17.69 30.65 -17.98
CA THR A 9 18.40 30.44 -19.25
C THR A 9 18.63 31.74 -20.04
N ARG A 10 17.85 32.81 -19.78
CA ARG A 10 18.03 34.13 -20.45
C ARG A 10 19.01 35.07 -19.75
N ARG A 11 19.46 34.79 -18.51
CA ARG A 11 20.41 35.66 -17.79
C ARG A 11 21.86 35.19 -17.83
N LEU A 12 22.14 33.96 -18.27
CA LEU A 12 23.51 33.43 -18.36
C LEU A 12 24.19 33.65 -19.73
N VAL A 13 23.43 33.98 -20.77
CA VAL A 13 23.97 34.20 -22.13
C VAL A 13 24.56 35.61 -22.32
N PHE A 14 24.41 36.52 -21.35
CA PHE A 14 24.88 37.91 -21.49
C PHE A 14 26.20 38.23 -20.78
N ALA A 15 26.83 37.26 -20.09
CA ALA A 15 28.04 37.53 -19.28
C ALA A 15 29.34 36.94 -19.84
N TYR A 16 29.31 35.98 -20.77
CA TYR A 16 30.54 35.38 -21.32
C TYR A 16 30.41 35.16 -22.82
N GLY A 17 30.98 36.09 -23.58
CA GLY A 17 31.24 35.91 -25.00
C GLY A 17 32.41 34.95 -25.24
N THR A 18 32.45 34.42 -26.46
CA THR A 18 33.50 33.64 -27.13
C THR A 18 33.60 32.11 -26.84
N LEU A 19 33.10 31.36 -27.84
CA LEU A 19 33.62 30.11 -28.41
C LEU A 19 34.17 29.03 -27.45
N ALA A 20 33.29 28.13 -27.02
CA ALA A 20 33.66 26.76 -26.65
C ALA A 20 32.59 25.77 -27.12
N SER A 21 33.02 24.69 -27.78
CA SER A 21 32.20 23.65 -28.42
C SER A 21 31.01 23.17 -27.60
N SER A 22 29.84 23.08 -28.25
CA SER A 22 28.57 22.56 -27.72
C SER A 22 28.66 21.15 -27.12
N THR A 23 29.69 20.37 -27.48
CA THR A 23 29.94 19.03 -26.97
C THR A 23 30.46 19.01 -25.52
N ILE A 24 31.20 20.04 -25.07
CA ILE A 24 31.81 20.07 -23.73
C ILE A 24 30.78 20.54 -22.67
N ILE A 25 29.90 21.46 -23.04
CA ILE A 25 28.81 21.92 -22.16
C ILE A 25 27.74 20.83 -22.01
N GLY A 26 27.44 20.10 -23.10
CA GLY A 26 26.51 18.97 -23.08
C GLY A 26 26.98 17.82 -22.18
N SER A 27 28.27 17.47 -22.22
CA SER A 27 28.84 16.43 -21.35
C SER A 27 28.95 16.88 -19.89
N TYR A 28 29.21 18.17 -19.62
CA TYR A 28 29.25 18.70 -18.25
C TYR A 28 27.85 18.78 -17.60
N ILE A 29 26.82 19.13 -18.38
CA ILE A 29 25.42 19.13 -17.91
C ILE A 29 24.95 17.69 -17.67
N ASN A 30 25.24 16.76 -18.59
CA ASN A 30 24.82 15.36 -18.45
C ASN A 30 25.56 14.63 -17.31
N ALA A 31 26.84 14.94 -17.09
CA ALA A 31 27.61 14.43 -15.94
C ALA A 31 27.09 15.01 -14.62
N ASN A 32 26.69 16.29 -14.57
CA ASN A 32 26.06 16.86 -13.38
C ASN A 32 24.64 16.34 -13.15
N GLU A 33 23.87 16.05 -14.20
CA GLU A 33 22.53 15.48 -14.08
C GLU A 33 22.59 14.01 -13.61
N GLN A 34 23.54 13.22 -14.12
CA GLN A 34 23.83 11.88 -13.61
C GLN A 34 24.37 11.90 -12.18
N LYS A 35 25.22 12.87 -11.83
CA LYS A 35 25.72 13.04 -10.46
C LYS A 35 24.62 13.53 -9.51
N HIS A 36 23.72 14.41 -9.95
CA HIS A 36 22.54 14.81 -9.19
C HIS A 36 21.53 13.66 -9.04
N GLN A 37 21.35 12.83 -10.06
CA GLN A 37 20.52 11.63 -9.97
C GLN A 37 21.18 10.55 -9.09
N SER A 38 22.51 10.39 -9.11
CA SER A 38 23.19 9.45 -8.22
C SER A 38 23.20 9.93 -6.78
N ILE A 39 23.32 11.24 -6.55
CA ILE A 39 23.16 11.87 -5.23
C ILE A 39 21.71 11.74 -4.76
N LEU A 40 20.71 12.00 -5.61
CA LEU A 40 19.30 11.79 -5.26
C LEU A 40 18.98 10.32 -5.00
N LYS A 41 19.51 9.38 -5.80
CA LYS A 41 19.40 7.94 -5.52
C LYS A 41 20.11 7.56 -4.23
N SER A 42 21.27 8.16 -3.94
CA SER A 42 21.99 7.94 -2.68
C SER A 42 21.26 8.55 -1.49
N ILE A 43 20.56 9.67 -1.66
CA ILE A 43 19.76 10.33 -0.61
C ILE A 43 18.45 9.56 -0.40
N VAL A 44 17.78 9.11 -1.48
CA VAL A 44 16.57 8.27 -1.38
C VAL A 44 16.92 6.90 -0.81
N ARG A 45 18.07 6.32 -1.18
CA ARG A 45 18.58 5.08 -0.58
C ARG A 45 19.02 5.31 0.86
N SER A 46 19.66 6.43 1.19
CA SER A 46 19.99 6.80 2.57
C SER A 46 18.75 7.08 3.43
N PHE A 47 17.69 7.68 2.86
CA PHE A 47 16.38 7.83 3.50
C PHE A 47 15.65 6.51 3.63
N SER A 48 15.71 5.65 2.60
CA SER A 48 15.16 4.30 2.62
C SER A 48 15.90 3.42 3.60
N ASP A 49 17.23 3.52 3.73
CA ASP A 49 18.07 2.78 4.66
C ASP A 49 17.94 3.33 6.09
N ALA A 50 17.69 4.65 6.23
CA ALA A 50 17.31 5.28 7.50
C ALA A 50 15.88 4.94 7.94
N LEU A 51 14.97 4.68 6.99
CA LEU A 51 13.61 4.16 7.22
C LEU A 51 13.57 2.63 7.38
N MET A 52 14.49 1.90 6.74
CA MET A 52 14.65 0.44 6.80
C MET A 52 15.66 0.00 7.86
N GLY A 53 16.13 0.94 8.69
CA GLY A 53 16.95 0.74 9.89
C GLY A 53 17.69 -0.59 9.98
N ASN A 54 18.62 -0.88 9.06
CA ASN A 54 19.72 -1.79 9.33
C ASN A 54 20.80 -1.01 10.09
N GLN A 55 20.47 -0.63 11.32
CA GLN A 55 21.48 -0.32 12.31
C GLN A 55 21.42 -1.45 13.34
N GLU A 56 22.54 -2.17 13.46
CA GLU A 56 22.86 -2.94 14.66
C GLU A 56 22.96 -1.96 15.84
N SER A 57 21.81 -1.49 16.29
CA SER A 57 21.65 -0.86 17.59
C SER A 57 21.84 -2.00 18.60
N SER A 58 22.79 -1.78 19.51
CA SER A 58 23.10 -2.64 20.64
C SER A 58 21.86 -3.36 21.15
N MET A 59 21.87 -4.70 21.12
CA MET A 59 20.75 -5.56 21.50
C MET A 59 20.28 -5.26 22.92
N VAL A 60 19.32 -4.34 23.06
CA VAL A 60 18.50 -4.22 24.26
C VAL A 60 17.35 -5.18 24.07
N SER A 61 17.52 -6.40 24.58
CA SER A 61 16.37 -7.26 24.89
C SER A 61 15.39 -6.46 25.75
N SER A 62 14.08 -6.60 25.52
CA SER A 62 13.05 -6.08 26.42
C SER A 62 13.51 -6.26 27.88
N PRO A 63 13.55 -5.20 28.72
CA PRO A 63 14.11 -5.28 30.08
C PRO A 63 13.37 -6.26 31.01
N PHE A 64 12.32 -6.92 30.54
CA PHE A 64 11.29 -7.52 31.38
C PHE A 64 10.92 -8.97 31.01
N GLY A 65 11.55 -9.56 29.98
CA GLY A 65 11.49 -11.01 29.71
C GLY A 65 10.14 -11.59 29.23
N TYR A 66 9.08 -10.80 29.09
CA TYR A 66 7.80 -11.20 28.50
C TYR A 66 7.13 -10.02 27.74
N ASP A 67 6.26 -10.33 26.79
CA ASP A 67 5.49 -9.32 26.05
C ASP A 67 4.23 -8.91 26.86
N PRO A 68 4.09 -7.61 27.23
CA PRO A 68 3.00 -7.14 28.09
C PRO A 68 1.61 -7.22 27.44
N PHE A 69 1.54 -7.45 26.13
CA PHE A 69 0.30 -7.50 25.36
C PHE A 69 -0.23 -8.93 25.14
N VAL A 70 0.50 -9.97 25.57
CA VAL A 70 0.16 -11.39 25.31
C VAL A 70 -1.21 -11.80 25.86
N SER A 71 -1.63 -11.26 26.99
CA SER A 71 -3.00 -11.48 27.48
C SER A 71 -4.04 -10.84 26.58
N LEU A 72 -3.73 -9.63 26.11
CA LEU A 72 -4.65 -8.77 25.37
C LEU A 72 -4.81 -9.16 23.89
N SER A 73 -3.97 -10.08 23.39
CA SER A 73 -4.15 -10.70 22.07
C SER A 73 -5.20 -11.82 22.07
N LYS A 74 -5.65 -12.30 23.24
CA LYS A 74 -6.68 -13.36 23.35
C LYS A 74 -8.08 -12.82 23.04
N ASN A 75 -9.04 -13.70 22.74
CA ASN A 75 -10.42 -13.30 22.42
C ASN A 75 -11.23 -12.84 23.66
N ASN A 76 -10.88 -13.35 24.85
CA ASN A 76 -11.66 -13.15 26.09
C ASN A 76 -10.75 -12.60 27.19
N PHE A 77 -10.21 -11.38 27.01
CA PHE A 77 -9.45 -10.72 28.07
C PHE A 77 -10.38 -9.96 29.04
N SER A 78 -9.98 -9.86 30.31
CA SER A 78 -10.74 -9.14 31.35
C SER A 78 -10.28 -7.69 31.51
N ASP A 79 -11.09 -6.86 32.17
CA ASP A 79 -10.70 -5.50 32.54
C ASP A 79 -9.44 -5.49 33.43
N GLU A 80 -9.23 -6.53 34.24
CA GLU A 80 -8.01 -6.71 35.04
C GLU A 80 -6.74 -6.82 34.18
N GLU A 81 -6.84 -7.40 32.98
CA GLU A 81 -5.69 -7.51 32.07
C GLU A 81 -5.32 -6.15 31.45
N PHE A 82 -6.29 -5.26 31.24
CA PHE A 82 -6.03 -3.87 30.88
C PHE A 82 -5.35 -3.11 32.00
N GLU A 83 -5.89 -3.20 33.21
CA GLU A 83 -5.28 -2.54 34.37
C GLU A 83 -3.86 -3.05 34.62
N ARG A 84 -3.59 -4.33 34.39
CA ARG A 84 -2.25 -4.90 34.52
C ARG A 84 -1.31 -4.34 33.45
N CYS A 85 -1.76 -4.25 32.20
CA CYS A 85 -0.99 -3.62 31.13
C CYS A 85 -0.74 -2.13 31.41
N PHE A 86 -1.75 -1.41 31.91
CA PHE A 86 -1.62 0.00 32.27
C PHE A 86 -0.60 0.21 33.38
N ARG A 87 -0.76 -0.51 34.49
CA ARG A 87 0.14 -0.45 35.65
C ARG A 87 1.57 -0.90 35.34
N TYR A 88 1.75 -1.74 34.32
CA TYR A 88 3.08 -2.18 33.90
C TYR A 88 3.95 -1.01 33.40
N PHE A 89 3.35 -0.01 32.73
CA PHE A 89 4.07 1.15 32.23
C PHE A 89 4.07 2.36 33.18
N ASP A 90 3.17 2.41 34.17
CA ASP A 90 3.12 3.45 35.22
C ASP A 90 4.32 3.30 36.19
N SER A 91 5.48 3.88 35.83
CA SER A 91 6.71 3.73 36.65
C SER A 91 6.59 4.34 38.04
N LEU A 92 5.82 5.42 38.15
CA LEU A 92 5.66 6.19 39.38
C LEU A 92 4.51 5.66 40.25
N LYS A 93 3.71 4.71 39.74
CA LYS A 93 2.55 4.11 40.43
C LYS A 93 1.54 5.17 40.89
N GLN A 94 1.33 6.18 40.05
CA GLN A 94 0.50 7.35 40.34
C GLN A 94 -0.84 7.33 39.60
N GLY A 95 -1.15 6.24 38.87
CA GLY A 95 -2.37 6.10 38.08
C GLY A 95 -2.37 6.88 36.77
N THR A 96 -1.22 7.44 36.37
CA THR A 96 -1.04 8.22 35.15
C THR A 96 0.37 8.02 34.58
N TRP A 97 0.49 7.96 33.26
CA TRP A 97 1.77 7.81 32.55
C TRP A 97 2.41 9.16 32.23
N THR A 98 3.72 9.27 32.42
CA THR A 98 4.53 10.37 31.87
C THR A 98 4.82 10.18 30.37
N ARG A 99 5.45 11.16 29.72
CA ARG A 99 5.96 11.00 28.35
C ARG A 99 6.94 9.84 28.21
N GLU A 100 7.80 9.64 29.21
CA GLU A 100 8.75 8.53 29.26
C GLU A 100 8.04 7.18 29.39
N ASP A 101 6.99 7.09 30.23
CA ASP A 101 6.16 5.89 30.35
C ASP A 101 5.47 5.57 29.02
N PHE A 102 4.89 6.58 28.37
CA PHE A 102 4.25 6.43 27.06
C PHE A 102 5.26 6.03 25.96
N HIS A 103 6.45 6.59 25.95
CA HIS A 103 7.51 6.18 25.02
C HIS A 103 7.92 4.72 25.26
N ARG A 104 8.06 4.28 26.52
CA ARG A 104 8.31 2.85 26.83
C ARG A 104 7.16 1.96 26.37
N PHE A 105 5.92 2.42 26.51
CA PHE A 105 4.74 1.75 25.96
C PHE A 105 4.83 1.59 24.44
N LEU A 106 5.15 2.67 23.71
CA LEU A 106 5.29 2.61 22.25
C LEU A 106 6.45 1.72 21.80
N ASN A 107 7.59 1.71 22.51
CA ASN A 107 8.71 0.82 22.21
C ASN A 107 8.35 -0.66 22.43
N ALA A 108 7.53 -0.96 23.44
CA ALA A 108 7.02 -2.31 23.63
C ALA A 108 5.99 -2.66 22.54
N LEU A 109 5.09 -1.72 22.21
CA LEU A 109 4.04 -1.90 21.21
C LEU A 109 4.61 -2.13 19.82
N PHE A 110 5.60 -1.33 19.42
CA PHE A 110 6.24 -1.40 18.13
C PHE A 110 7.56 -2.15 18.26
N SER A 111 7.46 -3.47 18.24
CA SER A 111 8.61 -4.36 18.36
C SER A 111 8.48 -5.57 17.44
N ASN A 112 9.60 -6.21 17.18
CA ASN A 112 9.67 -7.52 16.54
C ASN A 112 10.48 -8.45 17.44
N LYS A 113 9.89 -9.57 17.89
CA LYS A 113 10.54 -10.47 18.86
C LYS A 113 11.06 -9.71 20.08
N GLN A 114 10.22 -8.80 20.59
CA GLN A 114 10.50 -7.94 21.74
C GLN A 114 11.73 -7.03 21.57
N ARG A 115 12.22 -6.85 20.33
CA ARG A 115 13.21 -5.83 19.97
C ARG A 115 12.47 -4.60 19.46
N PRO A 116 12.57 -3.44 20.13
CA PRO A 116 11.83 -2.26 19.76
C PRO A 116 12.29 -1.71 18.41
N TYR A 117 11.35 -1.23 17.61
CA TYR A 117 11.64 -0.39 16.46
C TYR A 117 12.05 1.01 16.91
N CYS A 118 12.90 1.67 16.12
CA CYS A 118 13.18 3.09 16.34
C CYS A 118 11.97 3.90 15.89
N ILE A 119 11.39 4.68 16.80
CA ILE A 119 10.29 5.58 16.49
C ILE A 119 10.82 7.01 16.53
N LEU A 120 10.54 7.78 15.48
CA LEU A 120 10.95 9.19 15.43
C LEU A 120 10.31 9.97 16.58
N SER A 121 11.10 10.81 17.26
CA SER A 121 10.64 11.58 18.42
C SER A 121 9.40 12.43 18.09
N ASP A 122 9.35 13.04 16.92
CA ASP A 122 8.18 13.84 16.49
C ASP A 122 6.90 13.00 16.40
N LEU A 123 7.03 11.72 16.04
CA LEU A 123 5.90 10.80 15.94
C LEU A 123 5.45 10.31 17.32
N VAL A 124 6.39 10.05 18.24
CA VAL A 124 6.09 9.75 19.65
C VAL A 124 5.29 10.90 20.27
N GLU A 125 5.76 12.13 20.08
CA GLU A 125 5.08 13.34 20.58
C GLU A 125 3.72 13.54 19.92
N GLN A 126 3.58 13.22 18.64
CA GLN A 126 2.29 13.25 17.97
C GLN A 126 1.30 12.25 18.58
N TYR A 127 1.72 10.99 18.77
CA TYR A 127 0.86 9.97 19.36
C TYR A 127 0.49 10.30 20.81
N PHE A 128 1.42 10.89 21.57
CA PHE A 128 1.14 11.35 22.93
C PHE A 128 0.03 12.39 22.92
N ARG A 129 0.17 13.46 22.13
CA ARG A 129 -0.84 14.54 22.03
C ARG A 129 -2.20 14.07 21.54
N GLU A 130 -2.24 13.05 20.68
CA GLU A 130 -3.51 12.51 20.20
C GLU A 130 -4.17 11.55 21.21
N THR A 131 -3.40 11.03 22.17
CA THR A 131 -3.88 10.16 23.25
C THR A 131 -4.29 10.95 24.49
N ASP A 132 -3.57 12.04 24.79
CA ASP A 132 -3.87 13.01 25.85
C ASP A 132 -5.08 13.88 25.45
N PHE A 133 -6.27 13.37 25.71
CA PHE A 133 -7.54 14.00 25.32
C PHE A 133 -7.87 15.19 26.22
N ASN A 134 -7.49 15.13 27.49
CA ASN A 134 -7.78 16.17 28.48
C ASN A 134 -6.71 17.30 28.50
N GLN A 135 -5.57 17.08 27.83
CA GLN A 135 -4.44 18.01 27.70
C GLN A 135 -3.76 18.33 29.03
N ASP A 136 -3.67 17.36 29.95
CA ASP A 136 -3.01 17.50 31.25
C ASP A 136 -1.54 17.07 31.25
N GLU A 137 -1.00 16.74 30.07
CA GLU A 137 0.36 16.24 29.83
C GLU A 137 0.65 14.87 30.48
N LYS A 138 -0.39 14.10 30.78
CA LYS A 138 -0.30 12.73 31.26
C LYS A 138 -1.29 11.85 30.50
N ILE A 139 -1.07 10.54 30.55
CA ILE A 139 -2.05 9.57 30.02
C ILE A 139 -2.69 8.83 31.20
N ASP A 140 -3.99 9.02 31.40
CA ASP A 140 -4.76 8.26 32.38
C ASP A 140 -5.28 6.91 31.83
N PHE A 141 -5.95 6.13 32.68
CA PHE A 141 -6.47 4.81 32.28
C PHE A 141 -7.58 4.89 31.22
N ASP A 142 -8.43 5.92 31.26
CA ASP A 142 -9.53 6.10 30.31
C ASP A 142 -8.99 6.51 28.93
N GLU A 143 -7.95 7.33 28.90
CA GLU A 143 -7.23 7.72 27.70
C GLU A 143 -6.48 6.52 27.09
N PHE A 144 -5.80 5.73 27.91
CA PHE A 144 -5.21 4.45 27.50
C PHE A 144 -6.26 3.52 26.89
N LEU A 145 -7.43 3.36 27.53
CA LEU A 145 -8.51 2.50 27.02
C LEU A 145 -9.06 3.02 25.69
N GLN A 146 -9.16 4.35 25.51
CA GLN A 146 -9.56 4.96 24.25
C GLN A 146 -8.53 4.73 23.14
N ALA A 147 -7.23 4.90 23.43
CA ALA A 147 -6.17 4.54 22.51
C ALA A 147 -6.16 3.03 22.21
N TRP A 148 -6.57 2.20 23.17
CA TRP A 148 -6.66 0.77 22.96
C TRP A 148 -7.67 0.38 21.89
N LYS A 149 -8.88 0.98 21.92
CA LYS A 149 -10.05 0.56 21.15
C LYS A 149 -9.79 0.35 19.65
N LYS A 150 -8.87 1.09 19.05
CA LYS A 150 -8.57 0.95 17.62
C LYS A 150 -7.08 0.82 17.29
N PRO A 151 -6.22 1.84 17.46
CA PRO A 151 -4.85 1.76 16.95
C PRO A 151 -4.00 0.67 17.64
N VAL A 152 -4.07 0.56 18.96
CA VAL A 152 -3.25 -0.43 19.70
C VAL A 152 -3.78 -1.84 19.51
N LYS A 153 -5.11 -2.05 19.60
CA LYS A 153 -5.71 -3.37 19.40
C LYS A 153 -5.37 -3.95 18.03
N CYS A 154 -5.44 -3.15 16.96
CA CYS A 154 -5.09 -3.64 15.62
C CYS A 154 -3.60 -4.02 15.55
N ALA A 155 -2.70 -3.24 16.15
CA ALA A 155 -1.29 -3.58 16.21
C ALA A 155 -1.01 -4.88 16.99
N VAL A 156 -1.64 -5.07 18.14
CA VAL A 156 -1.45 -6.25 18.99
C VAL A 156 -2.12 -7.50 18.42
N LYS A 157 -3.25 -7.33 17.75
CA LYS A 157 -4.08 -8.41 17.23
C LYS A 157 -4.68 -8.02 15.87
N PRO A 158 -3.87 -8.06 14.80
CA PRO A 158 -4.38 -7.85 13.46
C PRO A 158 -5.43 -8.90 13.12
N ILE A 159 -6.46 -8.49 12.39
CA ILE A 159 -7.30 -9.39 11.61
C ILE A 159 -6.85 -9.23 10.17
N SER A 160 -6.23 -10.28 9.65
CA SER A 160 -5.40 -10.24 8.46
C SER A 160 -6.10 -10.82 7.23
N ALA A 161 -5.98 -10.12 6.11
CA ALA A 161 -6.43 -10.59 4.81
C ALA A 161 -5.26 -10.68 3.83
N LEU A 162 -5.12 -11.82 3.17
CA LEU A 162 -4.26 -11.96 1.98
C LEU A 162 -5.11 -11.78 0.72
N VAL A 163 -4.82 -10.75 -0.07
CA VAL A 163 -5.48 -10.46 -1.34
C VAL A 163 -4.53 -10.85 -2.48
N ILE A 164 -4.86 -11.94 -3.15
CA ILE A 164 -4.10 -12.52 -4.27
C ILE A 164 -4.68 -11.98 -5.57
N VAL A 165 -3.93 -11.08 -6.19
CA VAL A 165 -4.39 -10.31 -7.34
C VAL A 165 -4.03 -11.01 -8.64
N ASP A 166 -5.06 -11.41 -9.39
CA ASP A 166 -5.00 -11.75 -10.82
C ASP A 166 -3.85 -12.70 -11.23
N VAL A 167 -3.62 -13.76 -10.44
CA VAL A 167 -2.65 -14.81 -10.80
C VAL A 167 -3.28 -15.75 -11.84
N GLN A 168 -3.63 -15.19 -12.99
CA GLN A 168 -4.37 -15.82 -14.09
C GLN A 168 -3.45 -16.18 -15.27
N ASN A 169 -3.90 -17.13 -16.08
CA ASN A 169 -3.10 -17.68 -17.19
C ASN A 169 -2.66 -16.59 -18.18
N ASP A 170 -3.51 -15.62 -18.53
CA ASP A 170 -3.16 -14.59 -19.50
C ASP A 170 -2.03 -13.67 -19.05
N PHE A 171 -1.85 -13.46 -17.74
CA PHE A 171 -0.74 -12.67 -17.21
C PHE A 171 0.57 -13.46 -17.05
N ILE A 172 0.51 -14.79 -17.14
CA ILE A 172 1.66 -15.69 -16.94
C ILE A 172 2.17 -16.27 -18.26
N SER A 173 1.28 -16.85 -19.06
CA SER A 173 1.62 -17.58 -20.28
C SER A 173 0.73 -17.27 -21.48
N GLY A 174 -0.29 -16.43 -21.31
CA GLY A 174 -1.22 -16.05 -22.38
C GLY A 174 -0.93 -14.70 -23.02
N THR A 175 -1.99 -13.99 -23.43
CA THR A 175 -1.88 -12.83 -24.34
C THR A 175 -1.22 -11.60 -23.72
N LEU A 176 -1.24 -11.49 -22.39
CA LEU A 176 -0.66 -10.39 -21.63
C LEU A 176 0.41 -10.91 -20.65
N ALA A 177 1.14 -11.95 -21.05
CA ALA A 177 2.18 -12.55 -20.22
C ALA A 177 3.26 -11.51 -19.88
N LEU A 178 3.62 -11.39 -18.59
CA LEU A 178 4.54 -10.34 -18.12
C LEU A 178 5.96 -10.44 -18.72
N HIS A 179 6.40 -11.63 -19.13
CA HIS A 179 7.67 -11.79 -19.82
C HIS A 179 7.67 -11.15 -21.23
N SER A 180 6.49 -10.82 -21.76
CA SER A 180 6.32 -10.07 -23.01
C SER A 180 6.14 -8.57 -22.78
N CYS A 181 6.06 -8.13 -21.53
CA CYS A 181 5.94 -6.72 -21.15
C CYS A 181 7.32 -6.03 -21.00
N PRO A 182 7.38 -4.69 -20.97
CA PRO A 182 8.64 -3.94 -20.91
C PRO A 182 9.60 -4.32 -19.77
N ALA A 183 9.09 -4.71 -18.60
CA ALA A 183 9.93 -5.15 -17.48
C ALA A 183 10.50 -6.56 -17.67
N ASN A 184 9.91 -7.37 -18.58
CA ASN A 184 10.29 -8.76 -18.86
C ASN A 184 10.40 -9.61 -17.58
N GLN A 185 9.48 -9.40 -16.65
CA GLN A 185 9.41 -10.12 -15.39
C GLN A 185 8.63 -11.44 -15.57
N GLN A 186 8.99 -12.47 -14.82
CA GLN A 186 8.38 -13.79 -14.94
C GLN A 186 7.17 -13.92 -14.01
N GLY A 187 5.96 -13.81 -14.56
CA GLY A 187 4.72 -13.90 -13.78
C GLY A 187 4.56 -15.20 -12.99
N GLU A 188 5.07 -16.33 -13.49
CA GLU A 188 4.98 -17.64 -12.84
C GLU A 188 5.74 -17.69 -11.49
N GLU A 189 6.79 -16.86 -11.30
CA GLU A 189 7.62 -16.88 -10.09
C GLU A 189 6.85 -16.55 -8.80
N VAL A 190 5.71 -15.86 -8.91
CA VAL A 190 4.88 -15.52 -7.74
C VAL A 190 4.17 -16.75 -7.18
N VAL A 191 3.87 -17.75 -8.01
CA VAL A 191 3.05 -18.92 -7.64
C VAL A 191 3.66 -19.72 -6.48
N PRO A 192 4.92 -20.18 -6.53
CA PRO A 192 5.51 -20.93 -5.42
C PRO A 192 5.63 -20.11 -4.13
N ILE A 193 5.81 -18.79 -4.24
CA ILE A 193 5.93 -17.89 -3.08
C ILE A 193 4.56 -17.72 -2.43
N ILE A 194 3.51 -17.44 -3.21
CA ILE A 194 2.14 -17.30 -2.71
C ILE A 194 1.67 -18.62 -2.08
N ASN A 195 1.95 -19.76 -2.71
CA ASN A 195 1.62 -21.08 -2.15
C ASN A 195 2.31 -21.32 -0.80
N ARG A 196 3.59 -20.95 -0.69
CA ARG A 196 4.33 -21.02 0.59
C ARG A 196 3.71 -20.10 1.64
N VAL A 197 3.36 -18.87 1.28
CA VAL A 197 2.68 -17.92 2.17
C VAL A 197 1.35 -18.46 2.67
N LEU A 198 0.52 -19.02 1.78
CA LEU A 198 -0.75 -19.66 2.14
C LEU A 198 -0.57 -20.86 3.08
N HIS A 199 0.55 -21.57 2.99
CA HIS A 199 0.87 -22.71 3.85
C HIS A 199 1.42 -22.27 5.22
N ASP A 200 2.39 -21.35 5.22
CA ASP A 200 3.17 -20.99 6.41
C ASP A 200 2.47 -19.95 7.29
N VAL A 201 1.53 -19.17 6.72
CA VAL A 201 0.88 -18.04 7.40
C VAL A 201 -0.61 -18.27 7.48
N LYS A 202 -1.15 -18.16 8.69
CA LYS A 202 -2.60 -18.30 8.95
C LYS A 202 -3.28 -16.94 8.85
N PHE A 203 -3.75 -16.60 7.66
CA PHE A 203 -4.61 -15.43 7.47
C PHE A 203 -6.04 -15.70 7.95
N ASP A 204 -6.69 -14.67 8.49
CA ASP A 204 -8.11 -14.74 8.85
C ASP A 204 -9.00 -14.75 7.61
N VAL A 205 -8.54 -14.10 6.53
CA VAL A 205 -9.24 -14.01 5.25
C VAL A 205 -8.26 -14.21 4.10
N VAL A 206 -8.67 -14.97 3.09
CA VAL A 206 -7.96 -15.07 1.81
C VAL A 206 -8.93 -14.66 0.71
N ALA A 207 -8.49 -13.81 -0.22
CA ALA A 207 -9.27 -13.38 -1.37
C ALA A 207 -8.47 -13.60 -2.66
N TYR A 208 -9.12 -14.15 -3.69
CA TYR A 208 -8.60 -14.23 -5.05
C TYR A 208 -9.38 -13.26 -5.93
N THR A 209 -8.65 -12.47 -6.72
CA THR A 209 -9.25 -11.57 -7.70
C THR A 209 -9.07 -12.12 -9.10
N TYR A 210 -10.00 -11.75 -9.98
CA TYR A 210 -10.08 -12.20 -11.34
C TYR A 210 -10.37 -10.99 -12.21
N ASP A 211 -9.47 -10.64 -13.11
CA ASP A 211 -9.90 -9.90 -14.30
C ASP A 211 -10.86 -10.77 -15.10
N TRP A 212 -12.00 -10.18 -15.46
CA TRP A 212 -13.13 -10.95 -15.98
C TRP A 212 -13.90 -10.15 -17.03
N HIS A 213 -13.23 -9.87 -18.14
CA HIS A 213 -13.65 -8.90 -19.13
C HIS A 213 -14.61 -9.48 -20.18
N PRO A 214 -15.72 -8.81 -20.52
CA PRO A 214 -16.50 -9.17 -21.70
C PRO A 214 -15.68 -8.98 -22.98
N ALA A 215 -15.98 -9.72 -24.04
CA ALA A 215 -15.18 -9.68 -25.28
C ALA A 215 -15.12 -8.28 -25.94
N ASN A 216 -16.10 -7.42 -25.69
CA ASN A 216 -16.19 -6.04 -26.20
C ASN A 216 -15.67 -4.96 -25.21
N HIS A 217 -14.90 -5.36 -24.20
CA HIS A 217 -14.42 -4.47 -23.14
C HIS A 217 -13.59 -3.29 -23.68
N ILE A 218 -13.75 -2.12 -23.07
CA ILE A 218 -13.13 -0.84 -23.44
C ILE A 218 -11.60 -0.86 -23.38
N SER A 219 -11.02 -1.68 -22.52
CA SER A 219 -9.58 -1.75 -22.32
C SER A 219 -8.85 -2.48 -23.45
N PHE A 220 -9.56 -3.24 -24.30
CA PHE A 220 -8.91 -4.03 -25.34
C PHE A 220 -8.54 -3.17 -26.56
N TYR A 221 -7.29 -3.30 -27.00
CA TYR A 221 -6.75 -2.67 -28.18
C TYR A 221 -7.59 -3.00 -29.43
N GLU A 222 -8.04 -4.24 -29.55
CA GLU A 222 -8.90 -4.73 -30.62
C GLU A 222 -10.24 -3.97 -30.68
N ASN A 223 -10.72 -3.49 -29.54
CA ASN A 223 -11.99 -2.79 -29.39
C ASN A 223 -11.89 -1.28 -29.46
N ARG A 224 -10.71 -0.72 -29.75
CA ARG A 224 -10.47 0.75 -29.74
C ARG A 224 -11.34 1.56 -30.71
N PHE A 225 -11.95 0.91 -31.70
CA PHE A 225 -12.88 1.53 -32.65
C PHE A 225 -14.35 1.43 -32.25
N LEU A 226 -14.68 0.67 -31.20
CA LEU A 226 -16.08 0.49 -30.76
C LEU A 226 -16.65 1.72 -30.06
N ARG A 227 -15.78 2.66 -29.65
CA ARG A 227 -16.14 3.86 -28.90
C ARG A 227 -15.52 5.08 -29.58
N ALA A 228 -16.23 6.20 -29.52
CA ALA A 228 -15.73 7.45 -30.06
C ALA A 228 -14.55 7.96 -29.23
N THR A 229 -13.43 8.26 -29.90
CA THR A 229 -12.28 8.90 -29.26
C THR A 229 -12.56 10.39 -29.04
N ALA A 230 -12.22 10.91 -27.85
CA ALA A 230 -12.35 12.31 -27.53
C ALA A 230 -11.33 13.16 -28.32
N PRO A 231 -11.69 14.37 -28.79
CA PRO A 231 -10.77 15.25 -29.52
C PRO A 231 -9.47 15.58 -28.78
N GLU A 232 -9.53 15.62 -27.44
CA GLU A 232 -8.40 15.89 -26.55
C GLU A 232 -7.53 14.65 -26.24
N SER A 233 -7.88 13.48 -26.76
CA SER A 233 -7.09 12.26 -26.58
C SER A 233 -5.67 12.44 -27.14
N PRO A 234 -4.62 11.98 -26.43
CA PRO A 234 -3.23 12.14 -26.88
C PRO A 234 -2.94 11.37 -28.16
N VAL A 235 -3.68 10.30 -28.43
CA VAL A 235 -3.64 9.52 -29.67
C VAL A 235 -5.06 9.23 -30.18
N THR A 236 -5.21 9.09 -31.51
CA THR A 236 -6.46 8.66 -32.13
C THR A 236 -6.53 7.13 -32.19
N ALA A 237 -7.72 6.54 -32.33
CA ALA A 237 -7.89 5.09 -32.43
C ALA A 237 -7.09 4.46 -33.60
N GLU A 238 -6.90 5.18 -34.71
CA GLU A 238 -6.13 4.72 -35.87
C GLU A 238 -4.62 4.66 -35.60
N LYS A 239 -4.11 5.59 -34.77
CA LYS A 239 -2.68 5.72 -34.48
C LYS A 239 -2.26 5.05 -33.18
N ALA A 240 -3.22 4.72 -32.32
CA ALA A 240 -2.98 4.07 -31.06
C ALA A 240 -2.28 2.70 -31.24
N ARG A 241 -1.44 2.38 -30.28
CA ARG A 241 -0.76 1.09 -30.12
C ARG A 241 -1.15 0.46 -28.78
N VAL A 242 -0.82 -0.81 -28.62
CA VAL A 242 -0.91 -1.47 -27.31
C VAL A 242 -0.05 -0.69 -26.31
N LEU A 243 -0.58 -0.50 -25.10
CA LEU A 243 -0.09 0.32 -23.99
C LEU A 243 -0.20 1.85 -24.16
N ASP A 244 -0.74 2.36 -25.27
CA ASP A 244 -1.09 3.78 -25.34
C ASP A 244 -2.31 4.09 -24.47
N MET A 245 -2.30 5.27 -23.84
CA MET A 245 -3.51 5.83 -23.22
C MET A 245 -4.34 6.55 -24.28
N ILE A 246 -5.62 6.22 -24.34
CA ILE A 246 -6.64 6.87 -25.17
C ILE A 246 -7.74 7.44 -24.28
N ILE A 247 -8.32 8.56 -24.68
CA ILE A 247 -9.48 9.14 -24.00
C ILE A 247 -10.72 8.85 -24.84
N PHE A 248 -11.63 8.03 -24.31
CA PHE A 248 -12.93 7.77 -24.94
C PHE A 248 -14.00 8.78 -24.48
N ILE A 249 -14.94 9.08 -25.35
CA ILE A 249 -16.19 9.75 -25.00
C ILE A 249 -17.09 8.68 -24.36
N GLY A 250 -17.35 8.81 -23.06
CA GLY A 250 -18.20 7.82 -22.39
C GLY A 250 -19.69 8.05 -22.63
N SER A 251 -20.46 7.01 -22.35
CA SER A 251 -21.86 6.86 -22.74
C SER A 251 -22.87 7.46 -21.74
N ASN A 252 -22.41 7.98 -20.60
CA ASN A 252 -23.28 8.54 -19.56
C ASN A 252 -22.69 9.81 -18.93
N ASP A 253 -23.54 10.59 -18.25
CA ASP A 253 -23.17 11.89 -17.68
C ASP A 253 -22.12 11.83 -16.56
N LEU A 254 -21.98 10.68 -15.89
CA LEU A 254 -21.01 10.48 -14.82
C LEU A 254 -19.62 10.13 -15.36
N ALA A 255 -19.55 9.61 -16.59
CA ALA A 255 -18.33 9.17 -17.25
C ALA A 255 -18.14 9.83 -18.63
N LYS A 256 -18.25 11.16 -18.72
CA LYS A 256 -18.16 11.88 -20.02
C LYS A 256 -16.84 11.68 -20.75
N ARG A 257 -15.75 11.44 -20.01
CA ARG A 257 -14.41 11.15 -20.51
C ARG A 257 -13.83 9.99 -19.72
N ILE A 258 -13.27 9.03 -20.44
CA ILE A 258 -12.70 7.82 -19.85
C ILE A 258 -11.27 7.70 -20.36
N GLU A 259 -10.29 7.95 -19.49
CA GLU A 259 -8.88 7.66 -19.76
C GLU A 259 -8.66 6.15 -19.65
N GLN A 260 -8.18 5.53 -20.72
CA GLN A 260 -8.01 4.08 -20.80
C GLN A 260 -6.65 3.74 -21.41
N ILE A 261 -5.87 2.90 -20.74
CA ILE A 261 -4.70 2.26 -21.35
C ILE A 261 -5.19 1.07 -22.17
N LEU A 262 -4.74 0.97 -23.43
CA LEU A 262 -5.12 -0.14 -24.29
C LEU A 262 -4.24 -1.37 -24.03
N TRP A 263 -4.86 -2.50 -23.74
CA TRP A 263 -4.22 -3.79 -23.50
C TRP A 263 -4.58 -4.75 -24.64
N PRO A 264 -3.77 -5.79 -24.96
CA PRO A 264 -4.27 -6.86 -25.82
C PRO A 264 -5.49 -7.51 -25.16
N ALA A 265 -6.42 -8.07 -25.93
CA ALA A 265 -7.52 -8.84 -25.34
C ALA A 265 -6.98 -9.94 -24.40
N HIS A 266 -7.45 -9.94 -23.15
CA HIS A 266 -6.97 -10.81 -22.07
C HIS A 266 -8.09 -11.06 -21.08
N CYS A 267 -7.97 -12.14 -20.31
CA CYS A 267 -8.88 -12.53 -19.24
C CYS A 267 -10.36 -12.44 -19.66
N VAL A 268 -10.65 -12.84 -20.90
CA VAL A 268 -12.00 -12.81 -21.46
C VAL A 268 -12.85 -13.82 -20.69
N GLN A 269 -14.07 -13.41 -20.32
CA GLN A 269 -14.99 -14.25 -19.55
C GLN A 269 -15.11 -15.66 -20.13
N GLN A 270 -15.00 -16.66 -19.24
CA GLN A 270 -15.13 -18.08 -19.56
C GLN A 270 -14.02 -18.64 -20.49
N SER A 271 -12.95 -17.88 -20.74
CA SER A 271 -11.79 -18.37 -21.46
C SER A 271 -10.78 -19.03 -20.51
N GLN A 272 -9.94 -19.92 -21.06
CA GLN A 272 -8.81 -20.51 -20.34
C GLN A 272 -7.83 -19.43 -19.83
N GLY A 273 -7.66 -18.35 -20.58
CA GLY A 273 -6.79 -17.23 -20.19
C GLY A 273 -7.22 -16.54 -18.90
N ALA A 274 -8.53 -16.54 -18.62
CA ALA A 274 -9.12 -15.94 -17.42
C ALA A 274 -9.14 -16.87 -16.20
N GLU A 275 -8.72 -18.12 -16.33
CA GLU A 275 -8.60 -19.03 -15.18
C GLU A 275 -7.37 -18.67 -14.35
N LEU A 276 -7.44 -18.87 -13.02
CA LEU A 276 -6.24 -18.85 -12.18
C LEU A 276 -5.24 -19.90 -12.65
N HIS A 277 -3.95 -19.60 -12.48
CA HIS A 277 -2.88 -20.54 -12.77
C HIS A 277 -3.11 -21.88 -12.07
N ARG A 278 -2.95 -22.99 -12.80
CA ARG A 278 -3.29 -24.33 -12.31
C ARG A 278 -2.53 -24.74 -11.04
N ASP A 279 -1.31 -24.23 -10.88
CA ASP A 279 -0.43 -24.58 -9.76
C ASP A 279 -0.63 -23.65 -8.55
N LEU A 280 -1.47 -22.63 -8.66
CA LEU A 280 -1.85 -21.79 -7.53
C LEU A 280 -2.82 -22.55 -6.63
N VAL A 281 -2.45 -22.70 -5.36
CA VAL A 281 -3.30 -23.36 -4.35
C VAL A 281 -4.59 -22.55 -4.18
N ARG A 282 -5.72 -23.24 -4.11
CA ARG A 282 -7.03 -22.63 -3.83
C ARG A 282 -7.42 -22.91 -2.38
N HIS A 283 -7.61 -21.84 -1.61
CA HIS A 283 -8.04 -21.93 -0.23
C HIS A 283 -9.56 -22.12 -0.17
N GLU A 284 -10.05 -23.12 0.59
CA GLU A 284 -11.44 -23.61 0.53
C GLU A 284 -12.50 -22.54 0.82
N ASN A 285 -12.23 -21.64 1.77
CA ASN A 285 -13.16 -20.59 2.20
C ASN A 285 -12.77 -19.20 1.67
N ALA A 286 -12.08 -19.14 0.53
CA ALA A 286 -11.62 -17.87 -0.01
C ALA A 286 -12.76 -17.04 -0.60
N ILE A 287 -12.57 -15.72 -0.55
CA ILE A 287 -13.40 -14.75 -1.26
C ILE A 287 -12.98 -14.76 -2.73
N HIS A 288 -13.95 -14.75 -3.65
CA HIS A 288 -13.71 -14.64 -5.08
C HIS A 288 -14.28 -13.31 -5.59
N VAL A 289 -13.42 -12.46 -6.15
CA VAL A 289 -13.81 -11.13 -6.64
C VAL A 289 -13.53 -11.02 -8.14
N TYR A 290 -14.60 -10.90 -8.92
CA TYR A 290 -14.51 -10.64 -10.35
C TYR A 290 -14.57 -9.14 -10.60
N LYS A 291 -13.58 -8.61 -11.33
CA LYS A 291 -13.46 -7.19 -11.68
C LYS A 291 -13.36 -7.01 -13.19
N GLY A 292 -13.58 -5.78 -13.67
CA GLY A 292 -13.52 -5.45 -15.09
C GLY A 292 -14.69 -6.03 -15.91
N THR A 293 -15.81 -6.33 -15.26
CA THR A 293 -16.98 -6.97 -15.90
C THR A 293 -17.85 -6.00 -16.70
N ASN A 294 -17.70 -4.69 -16.47
CA ASN A 294 -18.43 -3.65 -17.19
C ASN A 294 -17.72 -3.34 -18.52
N PRO A 295 -18.36 -3.52 -19.69
CA PRO A 295 -17.69 -3.27 -20.97
C PRO A 295 -17.24 -1.81 -21.15
N GLU A 296 -17.85 -0.85 -20.46
CA GLU A 296 -17.58 0.58 -20.64
C GLU A 296 -16.55 1.17 -19.67
N ILE A 297 -16.21 0.45 -18.58
CA ILE A 297 -15.33 0.98 -17.53
C ILE A 297 -14.45 -0.15 -17.02
N ASP A 298 -13.15 0.06 -17.11
CA ASP A 298 -12.14 -0.85 -16.62
C ASP A 298 -11.99 -0.77 -15.08
N SER A 299 -11.43 -1.81 -14.47
CA SER A 299 -11.31 -1.95 -13.03
C SER A 299 -10.01 -2.65 -12.65
N TYR A 300 -8.95 -1.87 -12.45
CA TYR A 300 -7.68 -2.42 -11.97
C TYR A 300 -7.75 -2.82 -10.51
N SER A 301 -8.40 -2.00 -9.68
CA SER A 301 -8.53 -2.29 -8.27
C SER A 301 -9.58 -3.37 -8.02
N ALA A 302 -9.30 -4.23 -7.05
CA ALA A 302 -10.26 -5.19 -6.55
C ALA A 302 -11.34 -4.57 -5.66
N PHE A 303 -11.32 -3.25 -5.40
CA PHE A 303 -12.30 -2.54 -4.57
C PHE A 303 -13.31 -1.72 -5.37
N TRP A 304 -12.85 -1.03 -6.41
CA TRP A 304 -13.64 -0.08 -7.19
C TRP A 304 -13.19 -0.10 -8.65
N ASP A 305 -14.10 0.22 -9.56
CA ASP A 305 -13.71 0.53 -10.94
C ASP A 305 -12.81 1.77 -11.02
N ASN A 306 -12.16 1.97 -12.18
CA ASN A 306 -11.17 3.03 -12.37
C ASN A 306 -11.76 4.45 -12.23
N MET A 307 -13.08 4.61 -12.28
CA MET A 307 -13.79 5.87 -12.07
C MET A 307 -14.46 5.98 -10.70
N LYS A 308 -14.34 4.95 -9.86
CA LYS A 308 -15.04 4.78 -8.58
C LYS A 308 -16.57 4.96 -8.68
N LEU A 309 -17.16 4.56 -9.80
CA LEU A 309 -18.62 4.61 -9.99
C LEU A 309 -19.32 3.36 -9.45
N SER A 310 -18.63 2.22 -9.47
CA SER A 310 -19.08 0.96 -8.92
C SER A 310 -18.05 0.35 -7.98
N LYS A 311 -18.54 -0.24 -6.89
CA LYS A 311 -17.74 -1.05 -5.96
C LYS A 311 -17.85 -2.53 -6.31
N THR A 312 -16.78 -3.27 -6.06
CA THR A 312 -16.84 -4.73 -5.97
C THR A 312 -17.38 -5.14 -4.59
N THR A 313 -17.47 -6.45 -4.33
CA THR A 313 -17.87 -6.99 -3.03
C THR A 313 -16.73 -7.05 -2.01
N LEU A 314 -15.49 -6.71 -2.38
CA LEU A 314 -14.33 -6.96 -1.52
C LEU A 314 -14.39 -6.19 -0.20
N ASP A 315 -14.63 -4.86 -0.25
CA ASP A 315 -14.67 -4.04 0.97
C ASP A 315 -15.73 -4.54 1.95
N ASP A 316 -16.93 -4.82 1.46
CA ASP A 316 -18.05 -5.27 2.30
C ASP A 316 -17.70 -6.58 3.02
N GLN A 317 -17.10 -7.54 2.31
CA GLN A 317 -16.73 -8.84 2.90
C GLN A 317 -15.53 -8.74 3.86
N LEU A 318 -14.57 -7.85 3.61
CA LEU A 318 -13.47 -7.60 4.54
C LEU A 318 -13.98 -6.93 5.82
N ARG A 319 -14.88 -5.94 5.71
CA ARG A 319 -15.48 -5.27 6.87
C ARG A 319 -16.36 -6.18 7.70
N GLU A 320 -17.17 -7.04 7.07
CA GLU A 320 -17.99 -8.03 7.77
C GLU A 320 -17.14 -8.98 8.62
N ARG A 321 -15.90 -9.23 8.18
CA ARG A 321 -14.91 -10.06 8.89
C ARG A 321 -13.99 -9.26 9.81
N PHE A 322 -14.26 -7.96 9.99
CA PHE A 322 -13.47 -7.05 10.83
C PHE A 322 -11.99 -6.96 10.45
N VAL A 323 -11.66 -7.18 9.17
CA VAL A 323 -10.27 -7.10 8.70
C VAL A 323 -9.68 -5.73 9.00
N THR A 324 -8.47 -5.73 9.55
CA THR A 324 -7.70 -4.52 9.87
C THR A 324 -6.50 -4.36 8.95
N ASP A 325 -5.99 -5.48 8.41
CA ASP A 325 -4.74 -5.56 7.65
C ASP A 325 -4.94 -6.27 6.33
N VAL A 326 -4.46 -5.64 5.25
CA VAL A 326 -4.52 -6.17 3.90
C VAL A 326 -3.11 -6.35 3.37
N TYR A 327 -2.76 -7.59 3.08
CA TYR A 327 -1.50 -7.99 2.44
C TYR A 327 -1.79 -8.29 0.97
N VAL A 328 -1.16 -7.54 0.06
CA VAL A 328 -1.43 -7.63 -1.38
C VAL A 328 -0.27 -8.34 -2.07
N VAL A 329 -0.61 -9.35 -2.89
CA VAL A 329 0.31 -10.15 -3.69
C VAL A 329 -0.24 -10.34 -5.10
N GLY A 330 0.58 -10.81 -6.06
CA GLY A 330 0.11 -11.19 -7.38
C GLY A 330 0.54 -10.22 -8.50
N LEU A 331 -0.32 -10.04 -9.50
CA LEU A 331 0.02 -9.43 -10.78
C LEU A 331 -1.00 -8.34 -11.18
N ALA A 332 -0.65 -7.28 -11.90
CA ALA A 332 0.69 -6.73 -12.06
C ALA A 332 0.99 -5.67 -10.98
N THR A 333 2.23 -5.62 -10.47
CA THR A 333 2.68 -4.72 -9.39
C THR A 333 2.27 -3.26 -9.61
N ASP A 334 2.49 -2.73 -10.82
CA ASP A 334 2.27 -1.34 -11.20
C ASP A 334 0.84 -1.01 -11.67
N VAL A 335 -0.02 -2.03 -11.77
CA VAL A 335 -1.41 -1.91 -12.27
C VAL A 335 -2.38 -2.38 -11.19
N CYS A 336 -2.87 -3.62 -11.26
CA CYS A 336 -3.93 -4.15 -10.39
C CYS A 336 -3.49 -4.22 -8.92
N VAL A 337 -2.26 -4.67 -8.65
CA VAL A 337 -1.71 -4.76 -7.30
C VAL A 337 -1.60 -3.37 -6.67
N ALA A 338 -0.96 -2.41 -7.35
CA ALA A 338 -0.84 -1.05 -6.82
C ALA A 338 -2.20 -0.35 -6.63
N SER A 339 -3.14 -0.55 -7.56
CA SER A 339 -4.48 0.04 -7.47
C SER A 339 -5.30 -0.58 -6.34
N THR A 340 -5.15 -1.89 -6.12
CA THR A 340 -5.77 -2.59 -5.00
C THR A 340 -5.19 -2.13 -3.66
N ALA A 341 -3.86 -2.04 -3.55
CA ALA A 341 -3.20 -1.53 -2.35
C ALA A 341 -3.60 -0.09 -2.03
N MET A 342 -3.68 0.79 -3.04
CA MET A 342 -4.11 2.18 -2.83
C MET A 342 -5.54 2.27 -2.32
N HIS A 343 -6.48 1.52 -2.91
CA HIS A 343 -7.86 1.53 -2.44
C HIS A 343 -8.03 0.86 -1.07
N ALA A 344 -7.20 -0.13 -0.71
CA ALA A 344 -7.16 -0.68 0.65
C ALA A 344 -6.77 0.42 1.66
N ILE A 345 -5.75 1.22 1.34
CA ILE A 345 -5.31 2.37 2.14
C ILE A 345 -6.44 3.40 2.25
N GLU A 346 -7.08 3.79 1.15
CA GLU A 346 -8.19 4.74 1.17
C GLU A 346 -9.39 4.25 2.01
N ASN A 347 -9.64 2.93 2.03
CA ASN A 347 -10.63 2.30 2.88
C ASN A 347 -10.18 2.09 4.34
N ASN A 348 -9.03 2.63 4.72
CA ASN A 348 -8.44 2.61 6.07
C ASN A 348 -7.94 1.25 6.55
N TYR A 349 -7.61 0.32 5.65
CA TYR A 349 -6.86 -0.88 6.01
C TYR A 349 -5.37 -0.55 6.14
N ARG A 350 -4.71 -1.16 7.14
CA ARG A 350 -3.25 -1.17 7.17
C ARG A 350 -2.79 -2.06 6.03
N THR A 351 -1.94 -1.54 5.14
CA THR A 351 -1.68 -2.20 3.87
C THR A 351 -0.19 -2.48 3.71
N ALA A 352 0.12 -3.71 3.33
CA ALA A 352 1.46 -4.13 2.96
C ALA A 352 1.44 -4.78 1.57
N LEU A 353 2.44 -4.47 0.76
CA LEU A 353 2.69 -5.14 -0.51
C LEU A 353 3.85 -6.12 -0.30
N VAL A 354 3.63 -7.40 -0.63
CA VAL A 354 4.63 -8.46 -0.46
C VAL A 354 5.43 -8.59 -1.75
N GLU A 355 6.64 -8.05 -1.75
CA GLU A 355 7.39 -7.73 -2.96
C GLU A 355 7.84 -8.93 -3.76
N ASP A 356 8.46 -9.91 -3.10
CA ASP A 356 8.89 -11.16 -3.75
C ASP A 356 7.71 -11.92 -4.34
N ALA A 357 6.50 -11.73 -3.82
CA ALA A 357 5.24 -12.29 -4.30
C ALA A 357 4.51 -11.42 -5.36
N CYS A 358 5.17 -10.40 -5.93
CA CYS A 358 4.60 -9.55 -6.98
C CYS A 358 5.50 -9.46 -8.22
N ARG A 359 4.89 -9.35 -9.41
CA ARG A 359 5.61 -9.02 -10.66
C ARG A 359 4.80 -8.01 -11.47
N GLY A 360 5.47 -7.13 -12.23
CA GLY A 360 4.84 -6.00 -12.92
C GLY A 360 5.16 -5.89 -14.41
N VAL A 361 4.51 -4.93 -15.06
CA VAL A 361 4.56 -4.69 -16.50
C VAL A 361 5.74 -3.79 -16.86
N ASN A 362 6.00 -2.73 -16.09
CA ASN A 362 7.03 -1.73 -16.41
C ASN A 362 7.83 -1.28 -15.19
N GLU A 363 9.15 -1.46 -15.22
CA GLU A 363 10.06 -1.14 -14.12
C GLU A 363 9.95 0.32 -13.63
N LYS A 364 9.76 1.29 -14.54
CA LYS A 364 9.63 2.70 -14.16
C LYS A 364 8.31 2.98 -13.46
N GLU A 365 7.23 2.35 -13.91
CA GLU A 365 5.93 2.50 -13.29
C GLU A 365 5.88 1.77 -11.94
N ILE A 366 6.54 0.61 -11.80
CA ILE A 366 6.71 -0.08 -10.52
C ILE A 366 7.33 0.86 -9.48
N GLU A 367 8.44 1.52 -9.81
CA GLU A 367 9.12 2.45 -8.90
C GLU A 367 8.27 3.70 -8.60
N CYS A 368 7.55 4.20 -9.61
CA CYS A 368 6.62 5.32 -9.44
C CYS A 368 5.49 4.97 -8.46
N LYS A 369 4.82 3.82 -8.68
CA LYS A 369 3.75 3.31 -7.80
C LYS A 369 4.27 3.01 -6.41
N ARG A 370 5.48 2.46 -6.29
CA ARG A 370 6.16 2.26 -5.01
C ARG A 370 6.25 3.55 -4.21
N THR A 371 6.82 4.59 -4.82
CA THR A 371 6.96 5.91 -4.18
C THR A 371 5.61 6.46 -3.73
N VAL A 372 4.59 6.37 -4.58
CA VAL A 372 3.24 6.86 -4.29
C VAL A 372 2.60 6.07 -3.15
N LEU A 373 2.69 4.74 -3.17
CA LEU A 373 2.13 3.86 -2.14
C LEU A 373 2.80 4.08 -0.78
N THR A 374 4.14 4.13 -0.74
CA THR A 374 4.90 4.41 0.50
C THR A 374 4.49 5.75 1.10
N LYS A 375 4.34 6.78 0.27
CA LYS A 375 3.89 8.11 0.73
C LYS A 375 2.49 8.08 1.36
N ASN A 376 1.62 7.18 0.89
CA ASN A 376 0.25 7.03 1.41
C ASN A 376 0.14 6.00 2.55
N GLY A 377 1.25 5.43 3.01
CA GLY A 377 1.28 4.52 4.16
C GLY A 377 1.20 3.04 3.83
N CYS A 378 1.39 2.65 2.56
CA CYS A 378 1.72 1.26 2.24
C CYS A 378 3.13 0.96 2.73
N ILE A 379 3.36 -0.23 3.27
CA ILE A 379 4.72 -0.73 3.47
C ILE A 379 5.03 -1.83 2.47
N PHE A 380 6.31 -1.98 2.18
CA PHE A 380 6.83 -3.01 1.27
C PHE A 380 7.65 -3.99 2.10
N VAL A 381 7.35 -5.28 1.95
CA VAL A 381 7.93 -6.35 2.77
C VAL A 381 8.19 -7.59 1.93
N GLU A 382 9.07 -8.45 2.42
CA GLU A 382 9.31 -9.78 1.85
C GLU A 382 8.39 -10.82 2.50
N SER A 383 8.08 -11.90 1.79
CA SER A 383 7.16 -12.95 2.28
C SER A 383 7.61 -13.59 3.61
N ASN A 384 8.90 -13.62 3.90
CA ASN A 384 9.48 -14.25 5.09
C ASN A 384 9.15 -13.53 6.42
N VAL A 385 8.72 -12.27 6.40
CA VAL A 385 8.35 -11.54 7.63
C VAL A 385 6.87 -11.66 7.98
N LEU A 386 6.04 -12.12 7.04
CA LEU A 386 4.58 -12.23 7.23
C LEU A 386 4.15 -13.06 8.45
N PRO A 387 4.80 -14.19 8.81
CA PRO A 387 4.39 -14.95 10.00
C PRO A 387 4.37 -14.10 11.27
N GLY A 388 5.38 -13.23 11.47
CA GLY A 388 5.45 -12.35 12.62
C GLY A 388 4.46 -11.19 12.55
N MET A 389 4.25 -10.64 11.35
CA MET A 389 3.33 -9.51 11.17
C MET A 389 1.88 -9.92 11.37
N VAL A 390 1.50 -11.08 10.82
CA VAL A 390 0.15 -11.64 10.92
C VAL A 390 -0.15 -12.15 12.34
N SER A 391 0.86 -12.64 13.08
CA SER A 391 0.67 -13.06 14.47
C SER A 391 0.60 -11.90 15.46
N GLY A 392 0.96 -10.67 15.05
CA GLY A 392 1.13 -9.52 15.95
C GLY A 392 2.46 -9.51 16.72
N GLU A 393 3.43 -10.37 16.36
CA GLU A 393 4.78 -10.40 16.94
C GLU A 393 5.71 -9.35 16.32
N ASP A 394 5.58 -9.08 15.01
CA ASP A 394 6.25 -8.01 14.27
C ASP A 394 5.28 -6.84 14.06
N ARG A 395 5.39 -5.83 14.92
CA ARG A 395 4.49 -4.68 14.99
C ARG A 395 5.19 -3.43 14.47
N ARG A 396 5.11 -3.25 13.16
CA ARG A 396 5.79 -2.16 12.46
C ARG A 396 5.11 -0.81 12.69
N PRO A 397 5.82 0.22 13.18
CA PRO A 397 5.22 1.53 13.47
C PRO A 397 4.65 2.21 12.21
N GLU A 398 5.22 1.93 11.04
CA GLU A 398 4.82 2.49 9.75
C GLU A 398 3.38 2.10 9.38
N MET A 399 2.95 0.88 9.73
CA MET A 399 1.56 0.43 9.50
C MET A 399 0.58 1.10 10.45
N ALA A 400 1.02 1.54 11.63
CA ALA A 400 0.16 2.18 12.62
C ALA A 400 0.07 3.70 12.45
N ARG A 401 0.95 4.32 11.65
CA ARG A 401 1.06 5.78 11.47
C ARG A 401 -0.27 6.45 11.16
N ARG A 402 -1.02 5.91 10.19
CA ARG A 402 -2.29 6.52 9.79
C ARG A 402 -3.37 6.32 10.85
N MET A 403 -3.29 5.25 11.64
CA MET A 403 -4.32 4.91 12.62
C MET A 403 -4.37 5.87 13.79
N PHE A 404 -3.21 6.26 14.34
CA PHE A 404 -3.16 7.26 15.41
C PHE A 404 -3.63 8.63 14.87
N VAL A 405 -3.07 9.05 13.72
CA VAL A 405 -3.28 10.41 13.18
C VAL A 405 -4.69 10.68 12.64
N GLU A 406 -5.35 9.68 12.05
CA GLU A 406 -6.67 9.87 11.41
C GLU A 406 -7.85 9.40 12.27
N ASN A 407 -7.71 8.33 13.08
CA ASN A 407 -8.84 7.85 13.89
C ASN A 407 -9.12 8.72 15.11
N LEU A 408 -8.11 9.33 15.75
CA LEU A 408 -8.31 10.14 16.96
C LEU A 408 -9.05 11.45 16.65
N LYS A 409 -8.89 11.99 15.43
CA LYS A 409 -9.69 13.12 14.91
C LYS A 409 -11.17 12.79 14.73
N SER A 410 -11.51 11.53 14.46
CA SER A 410 -12.91 11.09 14.29
C SER A 410 -13.64 10.88 15.62
N ILE A 411 -12.91 10.43 16.65
CA ILE A 411 -13.46 10.22 18.01
C ILE A 411 -13.75 11.57 18.69
N GLY A 412 -12.89 12.58 18.50
CA GLY A 412 -13.11 13.93 19.01
C GLY A 412 -14.37 14.64 18.47
N ARG A 413 -14.88 14.23 17.29
CA ARG A 413 -16.13 14.78 16.71
C ARG A 413 -17.40 14.17 17.29
N TYR A 414 -17.33 12.97 17.88
CA TYR A 414 -18.50 12.33 18.50
C TYR A 414 -18.84 12.92 19.88
N LYS A 415 -17.86 13.50 20.59
CA LYS A 415 -18.13 14.21 21.86
C LYS A 415 -18.80 15.57 21.66
N THR A 416 -18.55 16.28 20.56
CA THR A 416 -19.18 17.58 20.28
C THR A 416 -20.62 17.49 19.76
N SER A 417 -21.08 16.33 19.29
CA SER A 417 -22.47 16.13 18.84
C SER A 417 -23.41 15.57 19.91
N LEU A 418 -22.90 15.20 21.09
CA LEU A 418 -23.70 14.70 22.22
C LEU A 418 -23.90 15.76 23.32
N THR A 419 -23.38 16.97 23.12
CA THR A 419 -23.55 18.13 24.02
C THR A 419 -24.14 19.35 23.31
N SER A 420 -24.92 19.15 22.24
CA SER A 420 -25.69 20.20 21.55
C SER A 420 -27.17 19.91 21.56
#